data_AF-A0A3B0VQ51-F1
#
_entry.id   AF-A0A3B0VQ51-F1
#
_cell.length_a   1.000
_cell.length_b   1.000
_cell.length_c   1.000
_cell.angle_alpha   90.00
_cell.angle_beta   90.00
_cell.angle_gamma   90.00
#
_symmetry.space_group_name_H-M   'P 1'
#
loop_
_entity.id
_entity.type
_entity.pdbx_description
1 polymer ?
#
loop_
_entity_poly.entity_id
_entity_poly.type
_entity_poly.pdbx_seq_one_letter_code
_entity_poly.pdbx_strand_id
1 'polypeptide(L)'
;MLTEGFPTYGGLAGYDLEAMAVGLEEVLHEDYLHYRIRSVAYLGDILTQNGIPIVQPPGGHAIYIDAKAMLPHIPQSEYPAWALSLALYLEGGIRSVEIGSVMFGQQSDGSEKPAATELVRLAFPRRVYTQSHVDYLAEVILYVNSIKDRIGGVRITDAAAVLRHFSIKMAPAHGSLLK
;
A
#
# COMPACT_ATOMS: atom_id res chain seq x y z
N MET A 1 -21.58 -27.41 7.25
CA MET A 1 -21.19 -26.17 7.95
C MET A 1 -19.95 -26.48 8.78
N LEU A 2 -18.80 -25.91 8.46
CA LEU A 2 -17.71 -25.80 9.44
C LEU A 2 -18.18 -24.76 10.47
N THR A 3 -18.63 -25.23 11.63
CA THR A 3 -18.88 -24.37 12.80
C THR A 3 -17.58 -24.32 13.58
N GLU A 4 -16.65 -23.50 13.12
CA GLU A 4 -15.52 -23.12 13.98
C GLU A 4 -16.03 -22.12 15.02
N GLY A 5 -15.87 -22.47 16.30
CA GLY A 5 -16.23 -21.62 17.43
C GLY A 5 -17.61 -21.88 18.05
N PHE A 6 -17.75 -21.49 19.32
CA PHE A 6 -19.04 -21.38 20.01
C PHE A 6 -19.48 -19.90 20.01
N PRO A 7 -20.78 -19.56 20.09
CA PRO A 7 -21.25 -18.17 20.01
C PRO A 7 -20.59 -17.19 20.97
N THR A 8 -20.03 -17.67 22.09
CA THR A 8 -19.37 -16.80 23.09
C THR A 8 -17.88 -16.59 22.86
N TYR A 9 -17.25 -17.23 21.87
CA TYR A 9 -15.83 -17.01 21.57
C TYR A 9 -15.47 -16.95 20.08
N GLY A 10 -16.23 -17.59 19.19
CA GLY A 10 -16.08 -17.43 17.75
C GLY A 10 -14.68 -17.70 17.19
N GLY A 11 -13.90 -18.58 17.82
CA GLY A 11 -12.51 -18.87 17.44
C GLY A 11 -11.44 -17.97 18.08
N LEU A 12 -11.81 -17.05 18.98
CA LEU A 12 -10.88 -16.16 19.67
C LEU A 12 -10.55 -16.66 21.09
N ALA A 13 -9.33 -16.40 21.55
CA ALA A 13 -9.01 -16.61 22.96
C ALA A 13 -9.72 -15.56 23.82
N GLY A 14 -10.05 -15.90 25.07
CA GLY A 14 -10.76 -14.99 25.96
C GLY A 14 -10.05 -13.64 26.19
N TYR A 15 -8.71 -13.64 26.23
CA TYR A 15 -7.94 -12.41 26.38
C TYR A 15 -7.92 -11.54 25.11
N ASP A 16 -8.12 -12.13 23.92
CA ASP A 16 -8.25 -11.36 22.67
C ASP A 16 -9.58 -10.62 22.63
N LEU A 17 -10.66 -11.27 23.10
CA LEU A 17 -11.97 -10.65 23.26
C LEU A 17 -11.92 -9.45 24.22
N GLU A 18 -11.22 -9.61 25.35
CA GLU A 18 -11.01 -8.54 26.32
C GLU A 18 -10.20 -7.38 25.71
N ALA A 19 -9.09 -7.69 25.01
CA ALA A 19 -8.28 -6.69 24.35
C ALA A 19 -9.05 -5.92 23.26
N MET A 20 -9.95 -6.60 22.53
CA MET A 20 -10.86 -5.96 21.57
C MET A 20 -11.86 -5.04 22.27
N ALA A 21 -12.47 -5.45 23.38
CA ALA A 21 -13.40 -4.63 24.13
C ALA A 21 -12.74 -3.34 24.63
N VAL A 22 -11.56 -3.45 25.25
CA VAL A 22 -10.77 -2.29 25.69
C VAL A 22 -10.38 -1.42 24.49
N GLY A 23 -9.89 -2.02 23.40
CA GLY A 23 -9.51 -1.29 22.21
C GLY A 23 -10.66 -0.53 21.55
N LEU A 24 -11.89 -1.05 21.60
CA LEU A 24 -13.09 -0.39 21.09
C LEU A 24 -13.48 0.85 21.91
N GLU A 25 -13.25 0.84 23.23
CA GLU A 25 -13.42 2.03 24.07
C GLU A 25 -12.32 3.06 23.80
N GLU A 26 -11.05 2.64 23.74
CA GLU A 26 -9.92 3.53 23.51
C GLU A 26 -10.02 4.33 22.19
N VAL A 27 -10.55 3.71 21.12
CA VAL A 27 -10.68 4.37 19.82
C VAL A 27 -11.75 5.46 19.79
N LEU A 28 -12.59 5.58 20.82
CA LEU A 28 -13.58 6.65 20.95
C LEU A 28 -12.97 7.94 21.52
N HIS A 29 -11.76 7.89 22.08
CA HIS A 29 -11.07 9.08 22.56
C HIS A 29 -10.66 10.00 21.39
N GLU A 30 -11.22 11.20 21.36
CA GLU A 30 -11.08 12.13 20.23
C GLU A 30 -9.63 12.61 20.04
N ASP A 31 -8.90 12.88 21.10
CA ASP A 31 -7.49 13.29 21.05
C ASP A 31 -6.61 12.23 20.37
N TYR A 32 -6.90 10.96 20.61
CA TYR A 32 -6.22 9.85 19.95
C TYR A 32 -6.51 9.82 18.45
N LEU A 33 -7.78 10.01 18.06
CA LEU A 33 -8.17 10.07 16.64
C LEU A 33 -7.56 11.29 15.94
N HIS A 34 -7.54 12.45 16.59
CA HIS A 34 -6.92 13.67 16.09
C HIS A 34 -5.45 13.45 15.78
N TYR A 35 -4.67 12.92 16.74
CA TYR A 35 -3.27 12.58 16.53
C TYR A 35 -3.09 11.60 15.36
N ARG A 36 -3.87 10.51 15.35
CA ARG A 36 -3.80 9.44 14.34
C ARG A 36 -4.07 9.94 12.92
N ILE A 37 -5.06 10.80 12.75
CA ILE A 37 -5.44 11.35 11.44
C ILE A 37 -4.42 12.41 11.01
N ARG A 38 -3.93 13.22 11.96
CA ARG A 38 -2.98 14.29 11.65
C ARG A 38 -1.66 13.76 11.10
N SER A 39 -1.14 12.61 11.56
CA SER A 39 0.07 12.01 10.97
C SER A 39 -0.08 11.68 9.49
N VAL A 40 -1.26 11.20 9.07
CA VAL A 40 -1.54 10.89 7.66
C VAL A 40 -1.72 12.17 6.85
N ALA A 41 -2.48 13.13 7.38
CA ALA A 41 -2.69 14.43 6.74
C ALA A 41 -1.36 15.19 6.55
N TYR A 42 -0.47 15.17 7.55
CA TYR A 42 0.84 15.79 7.50
C TYR A 42 1.71 15.25 6.34
N LEU A 43 1.77 13.92 6.17
CA LEU A 43 2.47 13.34 5.03
C LEU A 43 1.79 13.76 3.71
N GLY A 44 0.46 13.73 3.67
CA GLY A 44 -0.31 14.19 2.51
C GLY A 44 0.01 15.63 2.11
N ASP A 45 0.12 16.54 3.08
CA ASP A 45 0.48 17.95 2.87
C ASP A 45 1.87 18.05 2.20
N ILE A 46 2.88 17.34 2.72
CA ILE A 46 4.24 17.33 2.15
C ILE A 46 4.24 16.80 0.72
N LEU A 47 3.61 15.65 0.49
CA LEU A 47 3.59 15.00 -0.82
C LEU A 47 2.89 15.87 -1.87
N THR A 48 1.78 16.51 -1.49
CA THR A 48 1.03 17.43 -2.38
C THR A 48 1.87 18.64 -2.75
N GLN A 49 2.52 19.28 -1.77
CA GLN A 49 3.39 20.45 -1.99
C GLN A 49 4.57 20.15 -2.92
N ASN A 50 5.03 18.89 -2.93
CA ASN A 50 6.13 18.43 -3.79
C ASN A 50 5.66 17.78 -5.10
N GLY A 51 4.38 17.92 -5.45
CA GLY A 51 3.84 17.45 -6.72
C GLY A 51 3.78 15.93 -6.86
N ILE A 52 3.80 15.17 -5.76
CA ILE A 52 3.60 13.72 -5.79
C ILE A 52 2.10 13.45 -6.01
N PRO A 53 1.73 12.67 -7.05
CA PRO A 53 0.33 12.42 -7.34
C PRO A 53 -0.25 11.43 -6.32
N ILE A 54 -1.05 11.93 -5.39
CA ILE A 54 -1.79 11.13 -4.41
C ILE A 54 -3.30 11.30 -4.59
N VAL A 55 -4.08 10.33 -4.13
CA VAL A 55 -5.54 10.48 -3.99
C VAL A 55 -5.84 11.58 -2.97
N GLN A 56 -6.73 12.50 -3.35
CA GLN A 56 -7.07 13.69 -2.57
C GLN A 56 -8.55 13.73 -2.17
N PRO A 57 -8.88 14.22 -0.97
CA PRO A 57 -7.96 14.46 0.15
C PRO A 57 -7.40 13.13 0.73
N PRO A 58 -6.28 13.15 1.49
CA PRO A 58 -5.82 11.98 2.22
C PRO A 58 -6.90 11.39 3.12
N GLY A 59 -7.03 10.06 3.11
CA GLY A 59 -7.93 9.37 4.02
C GLY A 59 -7.37 9.32 5.45
N GLY A 60 -8.18 8.91 6.41
CA GLY A 60 -7.77 8.85 7.82
C GLY A 60 -6.77 7.74 8.15
N HIS A 61 -6.45 6.81 7.24
CA HIS A 61 -5.67 5.60 7.55
C HIS A 61 -4.51 5.27 6.61
N ALA A 62 -4.42 5.92 5.46
CA ALA A 62 -3.44 5.62 4.45
C ALA A 62 -3.26 6.78 3.47
N ILE A 63 -2.08 6.81 2.85
CA ILE A 63 -1.83 7.56 1.61
C ILE A 63 -1.90 6.58 0.43
N TYR A 64 -2.47 7.04 -0.68
CA TYR A 64 -2.53 6.29 -1.93
C TYR A 64 -1.82 7.11 -3.01
N ILE A 65 -0.66 6.66 -3.46
CA ILE A 65 0.09 7.28 -4.57
C ILE A 65 -0.46 6.72 -5.88
N ASP A 66 -0.81 7.58 -6.83
CA ASP A 66 -1.13 7.18 -8.21
C ASP A 66 0.16 6.91 -8.97
N ALA A 67 0.52 5.62 -9.04
CA ALA A 67 1.75 5.18 -9.67
C ALA A 67 1.72 5.34 -11.20
N LYS A 68 0.54 5.32 -11.82
CA LYS A 68 0.41 5.55 -13.27
C LYS A 68 0.70 7.01 -13.61
N ALA A 69 0.24 7.94 -12.78
CA ALA A 69 0.59 9.35 -12.91
C ALA A 69 2.06 9.62 -12.56
N MET A 70 2.60 8.92 -11.55
CA MET A 70 3.99 9.10 -11.11
C MET A 70 5.01 8.51 -12.09
N LEU A 71 4.70 7.36 -12.71
CA LEU A 71 5.58 6.60 -13.61
C LEU A 71 4.94 6.43 -15.01
N PRO A 72 4.68 7.53 -15.75
CA PRO A 72 3.92 7.48 -17.01
C PRO A 72 4.64 6.71 -18.13
N HIS A 73 5.95 6.51 -18.00
CA HIS A 73 6.77 5.74 -18.95
C HIS A 73 6.63 4.22 -18.79
N ILE A 74 6.05 3.75 -17.69
CA ILE A 74 5.80 2.32 -17.46
C ILE A 74 4.37 1.98 -17.89
N PRO A 75 4.16 1.17 -18.95
CA PRO A 75 2.83 0.77 -19.35
C PRO A 75 2.18 -0.11 -18.26
N GLN A 76 0.85 -0.06 -18.12
CA GLN A 76 0.14 -0.86 -17.09
C GLN A 76 0.35 -2.38 -17.21
N SER A 77 0.65 -2.88 -18.41
CA SER A 77 1.05 -4.28 -18.64
C SER A 77 2.35 -4.66 -17.93
N GLU A 78 3.12 -3.68 -17.45
CA GLU A 78 4.35 -3.86 -16.67
C GLU A 78 4.19 -3.38 -15.21
N TYR A 79 2.95 -3.26 -14.72
CA TYR A 79 2.59 -3.10 -13.30
C TYR A 79 3.28 -1.93 -12.58
N PRO A 80 3.03 -0.67 -12.97
CA PRO A 80 3.71 0.51 -12.40
C PRO A 80 3.55 0.64 -10.88
N ALA A 81 2.39 0.29 -10.31
CA ALA A 81 2.20 0.34 -8.86
C ALA A 81 3.03 -0.72 -8.11
N TRP A 82 3.22 -1.90 -8.72
CA TRP A 82 4.10 -2.90 -8.16
C TRP A 82 5.57 -2.49 -8.26
N ALA A 83 5.97 -1.94 -9.41
CA ALA A 83 7.32 -1.41 -9.63
C ALA A 83 7.67 -0.30 -8.62
N LEU A 84 6.75 0.65 -8.39
CA LEU A 84 6.90 1.70 -7.39
C LEU A 84 7.02 1.13 -5.97
N SER A 85 6.21 0.13 -5.62
CA SER A 85 6.28 -0.54 -4.31
C SER A 85 7.64 -1.21 -4.08
N LEU A 86 8.22 -1.83 -5.12
CA LEU A 86 9.55 -2.41 -5.05
C LEU A 86 10.64 -1.34 -4.92
N ALA A 87 10.53 -0.22 -5.65
CA ALA A 87 11.48 0.88 -5.56
C ALA A 87 11.51 1.49 -4.14
N LEU A 88 10.35 1.72 -3.54
CA LEU A 88 10.23 2.20 -2.15
C LEU A 88 10.88 1.23 -1.14
N TYR A 89 10.72 -0.08 -1.37
CA TYR A 89 11.35 -1.09 -0.53
C TYR A 89 12.87 -1.13 -0.69
N LEU A 90 13.39 -1.07 -1.92
CA LEU A 90 14.82 -1.14 -2.18
C LEU A 90 15.56 0.11 -1.70
N GLU A 91 15.00 1.30 -1.96
CA GLU A 91 15.68 2.56 -1.62
C GLU A 91 15.50 2.96 -0.15
N GLY A 92 14.41 2.57 0.50
CA GLY A 92 14.10 3.04 1.85
C GLY A 92 13.63 1.99 2.84
N GLY A 93 13.56 0.71 2.46
CA GLY A 93 13.02 -0.34 3.32
C GLY A 93 11.52 -0.20 3.60
N ILE A 94 10.80 0.61 2.80
CA ILE A 94 9.38 0.88 3.00
C ILE A 94 8.55 -0.17 2.26
N ARG A 95 7.82 -1.00 3.03
CA ARG A 95 6.89 -1.96 2.45
C ARG A 95 5.49 -1.35 2.29
N SER A 96 5.10 -1.11 1.05
CA SER A 96 3.74 -0.71 0.65
C SER A 96 2.93 -1.89 0.11
N VAL A 97 1.68 -1.62 -0.29
CA VAL A 97 0.80 -2.59 -0.96
C VAL A 97 0.30 -2.01 -2.27
N GLU A 98 0.36 -2.80 -3.33
CA GLU A 98 -0.26 -2.47 -4.61
C GLU A 98 -1.79 -2.64 -4.53
N ILE A 99 -2.50 -1.71 -5.15
CA ILE A 99 -3.94 -1.76 -5.40
C ILE A 99 -4.14 -1.34 -6.86
N GLY A 100 -3.92 -2.30 -7.76
CA GLY A 100 -3.91 -2.06 -9.20
C GLY A 100 -4.08 -3.33 -10.01
N SER A 101 -3.39 -3.39 -11.16
CA SER A 101 -3.56 -4.49 -12.12
C SER A 101 -3.15 -5.85 -11.56
N VAL A 102 -2.19 -5.95 -10.62
CA VAL A 102 -1.85 -7.25 -10.04
C VAL A 102 -3.02 -7.79 -9.22
N MET A 103 -3.64 -6.94 -8.39
CA MET A 103 -4.78 -7.31 -7.56
C MET A 103 -6.06 -7.53 -8.37
N PHE A 104 -6.36 -6.70 -9.37
CA PHE A 104 -7.67 -6.61 -10.02
C PHE A 104 -7.68 -6.83 -11.53
N GLY A 105 -6.53 -7.05 -12.16
CA GLY A 105 -6.45 -7.13 -13.62
C GLY A 105 -6.93 -8.46 -14.21
N GLN A 106 -6.86 -9.54 -13.43
CA GLN A 106 -7.24 -10.88 -13.88
C GLN A 106 -8.77 -11.01 -14.01
N GLN A 107 -9.22 -11.45 -15.18
CA GLN A 107 -10.63 -11.68 -15.49
C GLN A 107 -11.02 -13.14 -15.20
N SER A 108 -12.32 -13.41 -15.08
CA SER A 108 -12.83 -14.76 -14.86
C SER A 108 -12.57 -15.74 -16.02
N ASP A 109 -12.36 -15.21 -17.23
CA ASP A 109 -12.00 -16.00 -18.43
C ASP A 109 -10.49 -16.27 -18.55
N GLY A 110 -9.70 -15.82 -17.57
CA GLY A 110 -8.24 -15.96 -17.55
C GLY A 110 -7.49 -14.88 -18.34
N SER A 111 -8.20 -13.99 -19.06
CA SER A 111 -7.58 -12.82 -19.68
C SER A 111 -7.19 -11.78 -18.63
N GLU A 112 -6.37 -10.80 -19.03
CA GLU A 112 -5.96 -9.70 -18.18
C GLU A 112 -6.32 -8.36 -18.82
N LYS A 113 -6.93 -7.48 -18.02
CA LYS A 113 -7.23 -6.09 -18.39
C LYS A 113 -6.65 -5.18 -17.31
N PRO A 114 -6.01 -4.06 -17.68
CA PRO A 114 -5.50 -3.14 -16.68
C PRO A 114 -6.60 -2.67 -15.72
N ALA A 115 -6.27 -2.56 -14.43
CA ALA A 115 -7.16 -1.98 -13.45
C ALA A 115 -7.44 -0.50 -13.78
N ALA A 116 -8.60 0.00 -13.31
CA ALA A 116 -8.98 1.39 -13.49
C ALA A 116 -7.98 2.37 -12.86
N THR A 117 -7.31 1.94 -11.79
CA THR A 117 -6.32 2.72 -11.05
C THR A 117 -5.07 1.88 -10.77
N GLU A 118 -3.91 2.53 -10.67
CA GLU A 118 -2.64 1.91 -10.27
C GLU A 118 -2.16 2.58 -8.99
N LEU A 119 -2.64 2.12 -7.84
CA LEU A 119 -2.37 2.77 -6.56
C LEU A 119 -1.32 2.02 -5.76
N VAL A 120 -0.45 2.77 -5.09
CA VAL A 120 0.41 2.27 -4.01
C VAL A 120 -0.14 2.77 -2.69
N ARG A 121 -0.64 1.85 -1.86
CA ARG A 121 -1.18 2.16 -0.53
C ARG A 121 -0.09 2.07 0.53
N LEU A 122 0.13 3.19 1.20
CA LEU A 122 0.93 3.33 2.42
C LEU A 122 -0.02 3.32 3.61
N ALA A 123 -0.26 2.15 4.19
CA ALA A 123 -1.17 1.99 5.32
C ALA A 123 -0.47 2.27 6.65
N PHE A 124 -1.12 3.00 7.55
CA PHE A 124 -0.57 3.40 8.85
C PHE A 124 -1.20 2.59 9.98
N PRO A 125 -0.44 1.65 10.59
CA PRO A 125 -0.82 1.01 11.85
C PRO A 125 -0.98 2.05 12.96
N ARG A 126 -1.95 1.81 13.85
CA ARG A 126 -2.30 2.73 14.94
C ARG A 126 -1.25 2.63 16.06
N ARG A 127 -0.71 3.77 16.52
CA ARG A 127 0.24 3.89 17.65
C ARG A 127 1.56 3.11 17.49
N VAL A 128 1.98 2.79 16.26
CA VAL A 128 3.24 2.06 15.99
C VAL A 128 4.37 3.01 15.59
N TYR A 129 4.07 3.92 14.66
CA TYR A 129 5.07 4.83 14.10
C TYR A 129 4.99 6.23 14.74
N THR A 130 6.14 6.86 14.83
CA THR A 130 6.35 8.21 15.37
C THR A 130 6.42 9.24 14.24
N GLN A 131 6.43 10.53 14.58
CA GLN A 131 6.64 11.62 13.63
C GLN A 131 7.91 11.42 12.79
N SER A 132 9.03 11.02 13.41
CA SER A 132 10.29 10.79 12.68
C SER A 132 10.20 9.66 11.64
N HIS A 133 9.36 8.65 11.85
CA HIS A 133 9.11 7.63 10.83
C HIS A 133 8.30 8.19 9.66
N VAL A 134 7.39 9.13 9.92
CA VAL A 134 6.61 9.82 8.88
C VAL A 134 7.52 10.76 8.07
N ASP A 135 8.43 11.47 8.74
CA ASP A 135 9.42 12.33 8.08
C ASP A 135 10.37 11.49 7.20
N TYR A 136 10.89 10.37 7.73
CA TYR A 136 11.70 9.42 6.95
C TYR A 136 10.95 8.88 5.74
N LEU A 137 9.67 8.51 5.90
CA LEU A 137 8.83 8.06 4.79
C LEU A 137 8.68 9.16 3.72
N ALA A 138 8.50 10.41 4.12
CA ALA A 138 8.44 11.54 3.19
C ALA A 138 9.76 11.69 2.41
N GLU A 139 10.90 11.68 3.11
CA GLU A 139 12.23 11.77 2.49
C GLU A 139 12.46 10.67 1.45
N VAL A 140 12.15 9.41 1.79
CA VAL A 140 12.26 8.28 0.86
C VAL A 140 11.38 8.47 -0.37
N ILE A 141 10.11 8.89 -0.20
CA ILE A 141 9.20 9.09 -1.34
C ILE A 141 9.69 10.21 -2.25
N LEU A 142 10.17 11.32 -1.67
CA LEU A 142 10.72 12.45 -2.43
C LEU A 142 11.98 12.04 -3.20
N TYR A 143 12.86 11.25 -2.59
CA TYR A 143 14.02 10.71 -3.26
C TYR A 143 13.63 9.74 -4.39
N VAL A 144 12.73 8.79 -4.15
CA VAL A 144 12.22 7.87 -5.18
C VAL A 144 11.57 8.63 -6.34
N ASN A 145 10.85 9.72 -6.06
CA ASN A 145 10.32 10.61 -7.09
C ASN A 145 11.42 11.30 -7.90
N SER A 146 12.55 11.67 -7.28
CA SER A 146 13.68 12.29 -8.00
C SER A 146 14.38 11.34 -8.97
N ILE A 147 14.29 10.03 -8.73
CA ILE A 147 14.87 8.98 -9.60
C ILE A 147 13.83 8.22 -10.43
N LYS A 148 12.59 8.71 -10.48
CA LYS A 148 11.44 7.97 -11.05
C LYS A 148 11.63 7.49 -12.49
N ASP A 149 12.36 8.25 -13.31
CA ASP A 149 12.65 7.91 -14.70
C ASP A 149 13.60 6.72 -14.85
N ARG A 150 14.31 6.36 -13.76
CA ARG A 150 15.19 5.19 -13.68
C ARG A 150 14.44 3.92 -13.28
N ILE A 151 13.19 4.04 -12.80
CA ILE A 151 12.36 2.90 -12.42
C ILE A 151 11.80 2.24 -13.68
N GLY A 152 12.06 0.95 -13.86
CA GLY A 152 11.51 0.11 -14.92
C GLY A 152 10.31 -0.69 -14.46
N GLY A 153 9.54 -1.19 -15.43
CA GLY A 153 8.41 -2.09 -15.16
C GLY A 153 8.83 -3.49 -14.73
N VAL A 154 7.84 -4.28 -14.32
CA VAL A 154 8.01 -5.67 -13.89
C VAL A 154 7.10 -6.60 -14.69
N ARG A 155 7.39 -7.90 -14.67
CA ARG A 155 6.56 -8.94 -15.26
C ARG A 155 6.35 -10.09 -14.29
N ILE A 156 5.18 -10.70 -14.38
CA ILE A 156 4.84 -11.91 -13.62
C ILE A 156 5.68 -13.08 -14.15
N THR A 157 6.32 -13.83 -13.25
CA THR A 157 7.02 -15.07 -13.58
C THR A 157 6.26 -16.31 -13.10
N ASP A 158 5.50 -16.17 -12.00
CA ASP A 158 4.75 -17.23 -11.37
C ASP A 158 3.60 -16.60 -10.57
N ALA A 159 2.40 -17.18 -10.67
CA ALA A 159 1.20 -16.64 -10.03
C ALA A 159 0.18 -17.75 -9.73
N ALA A 160 -0.46 -17.68 -8.56
CA ALA A 160 -1.60 -18.53 -8.25
C ALA A 160 -2.82 -18.16 -9.11
N ALA A 161 -3.73 -19.12 -9.32
CA ALA A 161 -4.96 -18.90 -10.09
C ALA A 161 -5.98 -17.99 -9.40
N VAL A 162 -5.91 -17.87 -8.07
CA VAL A 162 -6.84 -17.08 -7.25
C VAL A 162 -6.01 -16.26 -6.26
N LEU A 163 -6.40 -15.00 -6.03
CA LEU A 163 -5.73 -14.06 -5.12
C LEU A 163 -4.21 -13.96 -5.38
N ARG A 164 -3.81 -13.92 -6.66
CA ARG A 164 -2.40 -13.98 -7.09
C ARG A 164 -1.48 -13.00 -6.37
N HIS A 165 -1.98 -11.80 -6.04
CA HIS A 165 -1.23 -10.73 -5.40
C HIS A 165 -0.61 -11.11 -4.03
N PHE A 166 -1.06 -12.19 -3.37
CA PHE A 166 -0.43 -12.65 -2.11
C PHE A 166 0.84 -13.47 -2.31
N SER A 167 0.96 -14.20 -3.42
CA SER A 167 2.03 -15.20 -3.62
C SER A 167 2.76 -15.07 -4.95
N ILE A 168 2.50 -13.99 -5.67
CA ILE A 168 3.08 -13.70 -6.97
C ILE A 168 4.61 -13.60 -6.90
N LYS A 169 5.28 -14.10 -7.94
CA LYS A 169 6.69 -13.83 -8.18
C LYS A 169 6.83 -12.98 -9.43
N MET A 170 7.73 -12.02 -9.36
CA MET A 170 7.98 -11.07 -10.44
C MET A 170 9.46 -10.95 -10.74
N ALA A 171 9.76 -10.53 -11.96
CA ALA A 171 11.09 -10.15 -12.40
C ALA A 171 11.04 -8.78 -13.09
N PRO A 172 12.17 -8.07 -13.22
CA PRO A 172 12.24 -6.89 -14.08
C PRO A 172 11.77 -7.20 -15.50
N ALA A 173 10.98 -6.30 -16.08
CA ALA A 173 10.58 -6.42 -17.49
C ALA A 173 11.77 -6.20 -18.43
N HIS A 174 12.72 -5.34 -18.04
CA HIS A 174 13.82 -4.86 -18.88
C HIS A 174 15.21 -5.00 -18.23
N GLY A 175 15.54 -6.19 -17.71
CA GLY A 175 16.87 -6.50 -17.14
C GLY A 175 17.01 -6.12 -15.66
N SER A 176 16.89 -4.84 -15.31
CA SER A 176 16.89 -4.35 -13.92
C SER A 176 15.65 -3.51 -13.61
N LEU A 177 15.26 -3.48 -12.33
CA LEU A 177 14.18 -2.59 -11.87
C LEU A 177 14.64 -1.13 -11.84
N LEU A 178 15.88 -0.88 -11.40
CA LEU A 178 16.49 0.44 -11.34
C LEU A 178 17.63 0.49 -12.35
N LYS A 179 17.57 1.47 -13.25
CA LYS A 179 18.58 1.71 -14.29
C LYS A 179 19.63 2.72 -13.85
#